data_AF-A0A285EGI7-F1
#
_entry.id   AF-A0A285EGI7-F1
#
_cell.length_a   1.000
_cell.length_b   1.000
_cell.length_c   1.000
_cell.angle_alpha   90.00
_cell.angle_beta   90.00
_cell.angle_gamma   90.00
#
_symmetry.space_group_name_H-M   'P 1'
#
loop_
_entity.id
_entity.type
_entity.pdbx_description
1 polymer ?
#
loop_
_entity_poly.entity_id
_entity_poly.type
_entity_poly.pdbx_seq_one_letter_code
_entity_poly.pdbx_strand_id
1 'polypeptide(L)'
;MPLRDLVPEIEERDLEAAFHALIRQYRGSLQSDRRALLERYSFVDMARKVVGVGSVGTRCWVVLLVGRDTDDPLLLQIKEATRSVHAEFLGRSRHANQGQRVVAGQRLMQQASDISLGWQRTAGIDGVERDFSVRQLRDWKGSMEVEELRVDGLGIYGELCAWCLARAHARSGDRIAIAGYLGSSAAFENALTDFAAACADVNEGDHRQLAEAAAGRVLARTDT
;
A
#
# COMPACT_ATOMS: atom_id res chain seq x y z
N MET A 1 0.28 5.75 17.73
CA MET A 1 1.22 6.06 18.83
C MET A 1 2.22 7.10 18.30
N PRO A 2 2.22 8.33 18.84
CA PRO A 2 3.21 9.36 18.54
C PRO A 2 4.65 8.84 18.63
N LEU A 3 5.57 9.39 17.84
CA LEU A 3 6.96 8.95 17.87
C LEU A 3 7.65 9.28 19.20
N ARG A 4 7.35 10.44 19.79
CA ARG A 4 7.88 10.84 21.12
C ARG A 4 7.60 9.81 22.22
N ASP A 5 6.48 9.11 22.14
CA ASP A 5 6.09 8.07 23.11
C ASP A 5 6.86 6.75 22.87
N LEU A 6 7.46 6.57 21.69
CA LEU A 6 8.22 5.38 21.29
C LEU A 6 9.72 5.50 21.59
N VAL A 7 10.25 6.72 21.68
CA VAL A 7 11.66 7.01 21.93
C VAL A 7 11.81 8.15 22.95
N PRO A 8 11.34 7.96 24.20
CA PRO A 8 11.34 9.03 25.20
C PRO A 8 12.74 9.49 25.63
N GLU A 9 13.76 8.68 25.32
CA GLU A 9 15.16 8.89 25.68
C GLU A 9 15.91 9.76 24.66
N ILE A 10 15.36 9.99 23.46
CA ILE A 10 15.98 10.81 22.42
C ILE A 10 15.53 12.26 22.58
N GLU A 11 16.48 13.20 22.60
CA GLU A 11 16.16 14.62 22.63
C GLU A 11 15.35 15.04 21.39
N GLU A 12 14.35 15.91 21.60
CA GLU A 12 13.44 16.38 20.54
C GLU A 12 14.19 16.98 19.34
N ARG A 13 15.29 17.69 19.61
CA ARG A 13 16.14 18.31 18.57
C ARG A 13 16.85 17.28 17.68
N ASP A 14 17.32 16.18 18.24
CA ASP A 14 17.98 15.11 17.48
C ASP A 14 16.97 14.35 16.63
N LEU A 15 15.75 14.18 17.15
CA LEU A 15 14.63 13.61 16.42
C LEU A 15 14.23 14.48 15.21
N GLU A 16 14.13 15.79 15.41
CA GLU A 16 13.83 16.76 14.36
C GLU A 16 14.90 16.77 13.26
N ALA A 17 16.19 16.77 13.63
CA ALA A 17 17.29 16.72 12.68
C ALA A 17 17.30 15.41 11.85
N ALA A 18 17.05 14.27 12.51
CA ALA A 18 16.91 12.98 11.83
C ALA A 18 15.75 13.01 10.82
N PHE A 19 14.60 13.62 11.18
CA PHE A 19 13.46 13.75 10.27
C PHE A 19 13.72 14.64 9.08
N HIS A 20 14.36 15.79 9.28
CA HIS A 20 14.75 16.63 8.16
C HIS A 20 15.66 15.89 7.17
N ALA A 21 16.57 15.03 7.67
CA ALA A 21 17.37 14.17 6.84
C ALA A 21 16.50 13.14 6.08
N LEU A 22 15.53 12.52 6.76
CA LEU A 22 14.62 11.54 6.13
C LEU A 22 13.77 12.18 5.02
N ILE A 23 13.17 13.35 5.27
CA ILE A 23 12.38 14.09 4.28
C ILE A 23 13.25 14.51 3.09
N ARG A 24 14.51 14.93 3.34
CA ARG A 24 15.46 15.27 2.28
C ARG A 24 15.81 14.07 1.40
N GLN A 25 16.00 12.89 1.99
CA GLN A 25 16.21 11.66 1.21
C GLN A 25 14.98 11.28 0.39
N TYR A 26 13.79 11.32 1.00
CA TYR A 26 12.53 11.07 0.32
C TYR A 26 12.31 12.01 -0.87
N ARG A 27 12.60 13.31 -0.73
CA ARG A 27 12.60 14.30 -1.83
C ARG A 27 13.44 13.86 -3.02
N GLY A 28 14.55 13.16 -2.78
CA GLY A 28 15.41 12.58 -3.81
C GLY A 28 14.68 11.59 -4.74
N SER A 29 13.64 10.92 -4.25
CA SER A 29 12.85 9.93 -5.00
C SER A 29 11.70 10.52 -5.83
N LEU A 30 11.37 11.80 -5.61
CA LEU A 30 10.29 12.49 -6.30
C LEU A 30 10.76 13.12 -7.62
N GLN A 31 9.81 13.32 -8.54
CA GLN A 31 10.02 14.18 -9.71
C GLN A 31 10.30 15.63 -9.29
N SER A 32 11.00 16.39 -10.12
CA SER A 32 11.51 17.72 -9.77
C SER A 32 10.40 18.72 -9.43
N ASP A 33 9.30 18.71 -10.18
CA ASP A 33 8.12 19.54 -9.94
C ASP A 33 7.44 19.19 -8.59
N ARG A 34 7.31 17.91 -8.27
CA ARG A 34 6.73 17.43 -6.99
C ARG A 34 7.63 17.69 -5.81
N ARG A 35 8.94 17.63 -6.01
CA ARG A 35 9.93 18.02 -5.02
C ARG A 35 9.79 19.51 -4.64
N ALA A 36 9.66 20.39 -5.64
CA ALA A 36 9.50 21.83 -5.41
C ALA A 36 8.18 22.16 -4.70
N LEU A 37 7.12 21.37 -4.90
CA LEU A 37 5.88 21.48 -4.12
C LEU A 37 6.11 21.07 -2.66
N LEU A 38 6.70 19.90 -2.43
CA LEU A 38 6.92 19.36 -1.08
C LEU A 38 7.86 20.25 -0.24
N GLU A 39 8.79 20.97 -0.88
CA GLU A 39 9.67 21.96 -0.23
C GLU A 39 8.95 23.12 0.45
N ARG A 40 7.66 23.33 0.14
CA ARG A 40 6.83 24.37 0.76
C ARG A 40 6.18 23.90 2.07
N TYR A 41 6.35 22.63 2.42
CA TYR A 41 5.79 22.03 3.62
C TYR A 41 6.87 21.79 4.68
N SER A 42 6.53 22.13 5.92
CA SER A 42 7.37 21.92 7.11
C SER A 42 6.88 20.72 7.90
N PHE A 43 7.80 19.98 8.51
CA PHE A 43 7.46 18.87 9.40
C PHE A 43 6.83 19.37 10.70
N VAL A 44 5.82 18.64 11.19
CA VAL A 44 5.15 18.95 12.47
C VAL A 44 5.22 17.75 13.43
N ASP A 45 4.76 16.57 13.01
CA ASP A 45 4.74 15.40 13.88
C ASP A 45 4.72 14.09 13.07
N MET A 46 5.04 12.98 13.73
CA MET A 46 4.91 11.63 13.19
C MET A 46 4.34 10.66 14.23
N ALA A 47 3.45 9.77 13.78
CA ALA A 47 2.91 8.69 14.59
C ALA A 47 3.01 7.33 13.89
N ARG A 48 3.29 6.29 14.67
CA ARG A 48 3.13 4.90 14.24
C ARG A 48 1.65 4.57 14.15
N LYS A 49 1.25 4.08 12.98
CA LYS A 49 -0.11 3.58 12.69
C LYS A 49 -0.10 2.06 12.78
N VAL A 50 -0.98 1.51 13.61
CA VAL A 50 -1.30 0.08 13.58
C VAL A 50 -2.18 -0.17 12.36
N VAL A 51 -1.79 -1.14 11.54
CA VAL A 51 -2.46 -1.49 10.27
C VAL A 51 -3.22 -2.81 10.42
N GLY A 52 -4.18 -3.06 9.53
CA GLY A 52 -5.04 -4.25 9.56
C GLY A 52 -4.29 -5.56 9.33
N VAL A 53 -5.04 -6.66 9.44
CA VAL A 53 -4.56 -8.06 9.49
C VAL A 53 -3.52 -8.43 8.41
N GLY A 54 -3.70 -7.97 7.16
CA GLY A 54 -2.78 -8.26 6.05
C GLY A 54 -1.44 -7.51 6.09
N SER A 55 -1.13 -6.80 7.17
CA SER A 55 0.14 -6.09 7.33
C SER A 55 0.64 -6.16 8.79
N VAL A 56 0.10 -7.08 9.59
CA VAL A 56 0.61 -7.40 10.94
C VAL A 56 2.09 -7.75 10.84
N GLY A 57 2.90 -7.18 11.73
CA GLY A 57 4.37 -7.31 11.72
C GLY A 57 5.12 -6.26 10.88
N THR A 58 4.45 -5.50 10.02
CA THR A 58 5.11 -4.43 9.22
C THR A 58 4.94 -3.04 9.83
N ARG A 59 5.91 -2.15 9.58
CA ARG A 59 5.87 -0.77 10.06
C ARG A 59 5.02 0.12 9.14
N CYS A 60 4.19 0.94 9.78
CA CYS A 60 3.47 2.00 9.11
C CYS A 60 3.52 3.27 9.96
N TRP A 61 3.88 4.38 9.32
CA TRP A 61 3.98 5.70 9.93
C TRP A 61 3.09 6.68 9.20
N VAL A 62 2.64 7.69 9.94
CA VAL A 62 1.91 8.84 9.43
C VAL A 62 2.70 10.07 9.81
N VAL A 63 3.07 10.89 8.83
CA VAL A 63 3.77 12.16 9.00
C VAL A 63 2.80 13.30 8.71
N LEU A 64 2.73 14.26 9.63
CA LEU A 64 2.03 15.52 9.44
C LEU A 64 3.05 16.57 8.98
N LEU A 65 2.78 17.14 7.81
CA LEU A 65 3.45 18.32 7.30
C LEU A 65 2.44 19.47 7.19
N VAL A 66 2.89 20.70 7.34
CA VAL A 66 2.08 21.91 7.22
C VAL A 66 2.71 22.87 6.23
N GLY A 67 1.90 23.37 5.31
CA GLY A 67 2.32 24.29 4.26
C GLY A 67 2.28 25.74 4.73
N ARG A 68 1.39 26.52 4.12
CA ARG A 68 1.26 27.97 4.38
C ARG A 68 0.91 28.30 5.84
N ASP A 69 -0.01 27.54 6.41
CA ASP A 69 -0.59 27.73 7.74
C ASP A 69 -1.26 26.42 8.18
N THR A 70 -1.83 26.39 9.39
CA THR A 70 -2.43 25.18 9.98
C THR A 70 -3.63 24.63 9.19
N ASP A 71 -4.19 25.40 8.27
CA ASP A 71 -5.31 24.98 7.41
C ASP A 71 -4.82 24.37 6.07
N ASP A 72 -3.50 24.23 5.87
CA ASP A 72 -2.86 23.55 4.75
C ASP A 72 -2.06 22.30 5.21
N PRO A 73 -2.73 21.27 5.79
CA PRO A 73 -2.07 20.05 6.23
C PRO A 73 -1.85 19.07 5.07
N LEU A 74 -0.66 18.49 5.03
CA LEU A 74 -0.32 17.34 4.19
C LEU A 74 0.02 16.15 5.08
N LEU A 75 -0.82 15.11 5.03
CA LEU A 75 -0.56 13.85 5.71
C LEU A 75 0.09 12.87 4.74
N LEU A 76 1.27 12.38 5.08
CA LEU A 76 1.94 11.30 4.35
C LEU A 76 1.85 9.99 5.14
N GLN A 77 1.71 8.89 4.43
CA GLN A 77 1.85 7.53 4.94
C GLN A 77 3.15 6.92 4.42
N ILE A 78 3.97 6.44 5.36
CA ILE A 78 5.19 5.69 5.08
C ILE A 78 4.93 4.23 5.46
N LYS A 79 4.95 3.33 4.47
CA LYS A 79 4.68 1.91 4.68
C LYS A 79 5.91 1.09 4.34
N GLU A 80 6.31 0.22 5.25
CA GLU A 80 7.38 -0.75 5.05
C GLU A 80 7.09 -1.60 3.80
N ALA A 81 8.09 -1.70 2.93
CA ALA A 81 8.04 -2.47 1.71
C ALA A 81 8.99 -3.66 1.86
N THR A 82 8.42 -4.86 1.97
CA THR A 82 9.19 -6.10 2.10
C THR A 82 9.49 -6.71 0.74
N ARG A 83 10.34 -7.75 0.73
CA ARG A 83 10.53 -8.59 -0.46
C ARG A 83 9.17 -9.14 -0.90
N SER A 84 8.87 -9.09 -2.21
CA SER A 84 7.64 -9.65 -2.75
C SER A 84 7.63 -11.15 -2.53
N VAL A 85 6.47 -11.69 -2.15
CA VAL A 85 6.23 -13.13 -2.07
C VAL A 85 6.47 -13.82 -3.42
N HIS A 86 6.31 -13.10 -4.54
CA HIS A 86 6.58 -13.64 -5.88
C HIS A 86 8.07 -13.64 -6.26
N ALA A 87 8.94 -13.00 -5.47
CA ALA A 87 10.36 -12.91 -5.80
C ALA A 87 11.10 -14.26 -5.71
N GLU A 88 10.48 -15.28 -5.14
CA GLU A 88 10.98 -16.67 -5.18
C GLU A 88 10.76 -17.31 -6.54
N PHE A 89 9.62 -17.02 -7.19
CA PHE A 89 9.22 -17.63 -8.46
C PHE A 89 9.67 -16.84 -9.69
N LEU A 90 9.82 -15.52 -9.55
CA LEU A 90 10.14 -14.60 -10.66
C LEU A 90 11.60 -14.15 -10.68
N GLY A 91 12.41 -14.64 -9.75
CA GLY A 91 13.81 -14.26 -9.60
C GLY A 91 14.01 -12.87 -8.99
N ARG A 92 15.23 -12.34 -9.13
CA ARG A 92 15.67 -11.13 -8.43
C ARG A 92 15.02 -9.87 -9.01
N SER A 93 14.53 -9.00 -8.12
CA SER A 93 14.02 -7.67 -8.47
C SER A 93 15.09 -6.83 -9.19
N ARG A 94 14.70 -6.12 -10.25
CA ARG A 94 15.52 -5.09 -10.91
C ARG A 94 15.81 -3.87 -10.03
N HIS A 95 14.99 -3.66 -9.00
CA HIS A 95 15.16 -2.58 -8.02
C HIS A 95 15.84 -3.13 -6.77
N ALA A 96 16.93 -2.47 -6.35
CA ALA A 96 17.63 -2.77 -5.11
C ALA A 96 16.83 -2.36 -3.86
N ASN A 97 15.91 -1.40 -4.01
CA ASN A 97 15.01 -0.91 -2.96
C ASN A 97 13.58 -1.40 -3.21
N GLN A 98 12.97 -2.07 -2.22
CA GLN A 98 11.62 -2.63 -2.34
C GLN A 98 10.53 -1.56 -2.39
N GLY A 99 10.73 -0.41 -1.73
CA GLY A 99 9.87 0.76 -1.85
C GLY A 99 9.87 1.32 -3.27
N GLN A 100 11.04 1.42 -3.90
CA GLN A 100 11.17 1.82 -5.31
C GLN A 100 10.42 0.85 -6.22
N ARG A 101 10.52 -0.46 -5.98
CA ARG A 101 9.76 -1.46 -6.75
C ARG A 101 8.27 -1.21 -6.69
N VAL A 102 7.73 -0.98 -5.48
CA VAL A 102 6.29 -0.71 -5.27
C VAL A 102 5.88 0.55 -6.04
N VAL A 103 6.60 1.66 -5.85
CA VAL A 103 6.28 2.95 -6.50
C VAL A 103 6.38 2.85 -8.02
N ALA A 104 7.41 2.20 -8.55
CA ALA A 104 7.57 2.02 -9.98
C ALA A 104 6.42 1.19 -10.57
N GLY A 105 6.00 0.12 -9.88
CA GLY A 105 4.85 -0.68 -10.28
C GLY A 105 3.55 0.12 -10.29
N GLN A 106 3.30 0.91 -9.24
CA GLN A 106 2.12 1.77 -9.16
C GLN A 106 2.08 2.80 -10.29
N ARG A 107 3.17 3.54 -10.53
CA ARG A 107 3.26 4.52 -11.62
C ARG A 107 3.09 3.89 -13.02
N LEU A 108 3.52 2.65 -13.19
CA LEU A 108 3.38 1.93 -14.46
C LEU A 108 1.94 1.47 -14.71
N MET A 109 1.29 0.91 -13.69
CA MET A 109 -0.07 0.36 -13.81
C MET A 109 -1.14 1.46 -13.80
N GLN A 110 -1.04 2.42 -12.88
CA GLN A 110 -2.08 3.41 -12.61
C GLN A 110 -1.96 4.60 -13.56
N GLN A 111 -3.08 5.02 -14.15
CA GLN A 111 -3.12 6.17 -15.06
C GLN A 111 -2.87 7.48 -14.30
N ALA A 112 -3.54 7.61 -13.17
CA ALA A 112 -3.35 8.66 -12.20
C ALA A 112 -2.85 8.00 -10.91
N SER A 113 -1.64 8.34 -10.51
CA SER A 113 -1.07 7.95 -9.23
C SER A 113 -0.97 9.18 -8.33
N ASP A 114 -0.97 8.92 -7.03
CA ASP A 114 -0.65 9.91 -6.01
C ASP A 114 0.68 10.61 -6.33
N ILE A 115 0.65 11.95 -6.31
CA ILE A 115 1.79 12.80 -6.68
C ILE A 115 2.94 12.74 -5.67
N SER A 116 2.65 12.24 -4.47
CA SER A 116 3.58 12.02 -3.36
C SER A 116 4.12 10.58 -3.34
N LEU A 117 3.89 9.78 -4.38
CA LEU A 117 4.52 8.46 -4.45
C LEU A 117 6.04 8.61 -4.51
N GLY A 118 6.73 8.12 -3.50
CA GLY A 118 8.19 8.03 -3.46
C GLY A 118 8.64 6.93 -2.50
N TRP A 119 9.95 6.82 -2.29
CA TRP A 119 10.50 5.73 -1.48
C TRP A 119 11.69 6.19 -0.67
N GLN A 120 12.02 5.40 0.33
CA GLN A 120 13.13 5.64 1.22
C GLN A 120 13.74 4.33 1.72
N ARG A 121 15.00 4.40 2.16
CA ARG A 121 15.68 3.37 2.94
C ARG A 121 16.18 4.01 4.22
N THR A 122 15.90 3.40 5.37
CA THR A 122 16.37 3.89 6.67
C THR A 122 16.45 2.77 7.70
N ALA A 123 17.39 2.88 8.64
CA ALA A 123 17.54 2.00 9.79
C ALA A 123 16.40 2.13 10.82
N GLY A 124 15.61 3.21 10.77
CA GLY A 124 14.55 3.45 11.74
C GLY A 124 15.05 3.52 13.19
N ILE A 125 14.12 3.46 14.15
CA ILE A 125 14.42 3.58 15.58
C ILE A 125 15.09 2.34 16.20
N ASP A 126 14.99 1.18 15.54
CA ASP A 126 15.55 -0.09 16.02
C ASP A 126 16.90 -0.44 15.36
N GLY A 127 17.48 0.48 14.59
CA GLY A 127 18.78 0.30 13.93
C GLY A 127 18.77 -0.66 12.74
N VAL A 128 17.63 -1.24 12.36
CA VAL A 128 17.53 -2.22 11.28
C VAL A 128 17.08 -1.56 9.98
N GLU A 129 17.97 -1.59 8.98
CA GLU A 129 17.71 -1.04 7.65
C GLU A 129 16.50 -1.67 6.97
N ARG A 130 15.55 -0.83 6.57
CA ARG A 130 14.34 -1.23 5.85
C ARG A 130 14.02 -0.29 4.72
N ASP A 131 13.30 -0.82 3.75
CA ASP A 131 12.76 -0.07 2.62
C ASP A 131 11.33 0.35 2.90
N PHE A 132 10.98 1.56 2.46
CA PHE A 132 9.67 2.15 2.64
C PHE A 132 9.15 2.74 1.35
N SER A 133 7.85 2.60 1.13
CA SER A 133 7.10 3.39 0.16
C SER A 133 6.37 4.52 0.88
N VAL A 134 6.38 5.71 0.28
CA VAL A 134 5.73 6.91 0.77
C VAL A 134 4.60 7.27 -0.17
N ARG A 135 3.46 7.68 0.39
CA ARG A 135 2.28 8.17 -0.34
C ARG A 135 1.53 9.16 0.53
N GLN A 136 0.64 9.96 -0.03
CA GLN A 136 -0.32 10.75 0.72
C GLN A 136 -1.32 9.83 1.44
N LEU A 137 -1.62 10.16 2.69
CA LEU A 137 -2.64 9.51 3.48
C LEU A 137 -3.99 10.18 3.17
N ARG A 138 -5.00 9.37 2.83
CA ARG A 138 -6.37 9.83 2.47
C ARG A 138 -6.41 10.69 1.19
N ASP A 139 -5.57 10.39 0.21
CA ASP A 139 -5.74 10.91 -1.16
C ASP A 139 -6.98 10.26 -1.81
N TRP A 140 -8.13 10.94 -1.70
CA TRP A 140 -9.39 10.61 -2.38
C TRP A 140 -9.79 9.12 -2.33
N LYS A 141 -10.09 8.62 -1.13
CA LYS A 141 -10.60 7.26 -0.94
C LYS A 141 -12.12 7.23 -1.04
N GLY A 142 -12.63 7.12 -2.26
CA GLY A 142 -13.97 6.60 -2.49
C GLY A 142 -13.94 5.07 -2.50
N SER A 143 -14.79 4.43 -1.70
CA SER A 143 -15.13 3.02 -1.86
C SER A 143 -16.60 2.90 -2.26
N MET A 144 -16.93 1.80 -2.91
CA MET A 144 -18.34 1.43 -3.11
C MET A 144 -18.77 0.57 -1.92
N GLU A 145 -19.93 0.88 -1.35
CA GLU A 145 -20.61 0.01 -0.38
C GLU A 145 -21.25 -1.14 -1.18
N VAL A 146 -20.49 -2.22 -1.36
CA VAL A 146 -20.86 -3.34 -2.26
C VAL A 146 -22.14 -4.02 -1.78
N GLU A 147 -22.36 -4.02 -0.47
CA GLU A 147 -23.52 -4.57 0.22
C GLU A 147 -24.83 -3.82 -0.12
N GLU A 148 -24.73 -2.55 -0.52
CA GLU A 148 -25.87 -1.73 -0.91
C GLU A 148 -26.17 -1.81 -2.42
N LEU A 149 -25.29 -2.44 -3.21
CA LEU A 149 -25.46 -2.55 -4.65
C LEU A 149 -26.55 -3.57 -5.01
N ARG A 150 -27.45 -3.15 -5.90
CA ARG A 150 -28.34 -4.07 -6.62
C ARG A 150 -27.53 -4.88 -7.62
N VAL A 151 -28.08 -6.01 -8.08
CA VAL A 151 -27.43 -6.92 -9.06
C VAL A 151 -26.86 -6.17 -10.27
N ASP A 152 -27.62 -5.27 -10.89
CA ASP A 152 -27.14 -4.49 -12.04
C ASP A 152 -25.96 -3.58 -11.68
N GLY A 153 -25.99 -2.97 -10.49
CA GLY A 153 -24.91 -2.14 -9.98
C GLY A 153 -23.64 -2.94 -9.69
N LEU A 154 -23.80 -4.16 -9.18
CA LEU A 154 -22.69 -5.09 -8.98
C LEU A 154 -22.05 -5.50 -10.32
N GLY A 155 -22.86 -5.73 -11.36
CA GLY A 155 -22.38 -6.01 -12.71
C GLY A 155 -21.52 -4.88 -13.27
N ILE A 156 -22.02 -3.63 -13.20
CA ILE A 156 -21.29 -2.44 -13.64
C ILE A 156 -19.98 -2.28 -12.84
N TYR A 157 -20.04 -2.45 -11.52
CA TYR A 157 -18.85 -2.33 -10.68
C TYR A 157 -17.80 -3.39 -11.04
N GLY A 158 -18.22 -4.64 -11.26
CA GLY A 158 -17.35 -5.72 -11.74
C GLY A 158 -16.68 -5.40 -13.08
N GLU A 159 -17.42 -4.84 -14.04
CA GLU A 159 -16.88 -4.41 -15.34
C GLU A 159 -15.82 -3.30 -15.18
N LEU A 160 -16.07 -2.31 -14.33
CA LEU A 160 -15.11 -1.24 -14.04
C LEU A 160 -13.82 -1.78 -13.39
N CYS A 161 -13.94 -2.74 -12.45
CA CYS A 161 -12.79 -3.41 -11.85
C CYS A 161 -12.01 -4.21 -12.90
N ALA A 162 -12.70 -4.99 -13.73
CA ALA A 162 -12.09 -5.77 -14.79
C ALA A 162 -11.33 -4.87 -15.79
N TRP A 163 -11.93 -3.74 -16.18
CA TRP A 163 -11.30 -2.78 -17.08
C TRP A 163 -10.03 -2.16 -16.47
N CYS A 164 -10.08 -1.77 -15.19
CA CYS A 164 -8.91 -1.26 -14.46
C CYS A 164 -7.76 -2.27 -14.43
N LEU A 165 -8.07 -3.55 -14.14
CA LEU A 165 -7.09 -4.63 -14.10
C LEU A 165 -6.51 -4.93 -15.49
N ALA A 166 -7.36 -5.07 -16.51
CA ALA A 166 -6.93 -5.32 -17.88
C ALA A 166 -6.00 -4.21 -18.38
N ARG A 167 -6.35 -2.94 -18.10
CA ARG A 167 -5.49 -1.79 -18.44
C ARG A 167 -4.16 -1.83 -17.70
N ALA A 168 -4.16 -2.16 -16.41
CA ALA A 168 -2.92 -2.30 -15.64
C ALA A 168 -2.00 -3.37 -16.25
N HIS A 169 -2.54 -4.56 -16.54
CA HIS A 169 -1.81 -5.65 -17.18
C HIS A 169 -1.26 -5.26 -18.56
N ALA A 170 -2.07 -4.62 -19.41
CA ALA A 170 -1.64 -4.19 -20.74
C ALA A 170 -0.54 -3.10 -20.70
N ARG A 171 -0.50 -2.28 -19.63
CA ARG A 171 0.53 -1.25 -19.44
C ARG A 171 1.82 -1.79 -18.84
N SER A 172 1.75 -2.80 -17.97
CA SER A 172 2.91 -3.28 -17.22
C SER A 172 3.49 -4.61 -17.70
N GLY A 173 2.72 -5.41 -18.44
CA GLY A 173 3.11 -6.73 -18.93
C GLY A 173 3.40 -6.77 -20.43
N ASP A 174 3.83 -7.93 -20.91
CA ASP A 174 3.96 -8.19 -22.35
C ASP A 174 2.57 -8.43 -22.95
N ARG A 175 2.04 -7.39 -23.59
CA ARG A 175 0.74 -7.38 -24.24
C ARG A 175 0.58 -8.46 -25.33
N ILE A 176 1.66 -8.89 -26.00
CA ILE A 176 1.58 -9.97 -27.00
C ILE A 176 1.47 -11.32 -26.28
N ALA A 177 2.31 -11.54 -25.27
CA ALA A 177 2.25 -12.78 -24.48
C ALA A 177 0.90 -12.94 -23.76
N ILE A 178 0.37 -11.84 -23.18
CA ILE A 178 -0.95 -11.83 -22.55
C ILE A 178 -2.04 -12.15 -23.58
N ALA A 179 -2.07 -11.46 -24.72
CA ALA A 179 -3.08 -11.72 -25.75
C ALA A 179 -2.99 -13.16 -26.28
N GLY A 180 -1.78 -13.69 -26.48
CA GLY A 180 -1.57 -15.07 -26.91
C GLY A 180 -2.01 -16.10 -25.86
N TYR A 181 -1.81 -15.83 -24.58
CA TYR A 181 -2.27 -16.69 -23.48
C TYR A 181 -3.79 -16.70 -23.36
N LEU A 182 -4.44 -15.53 -23.47
CA LEU A 182 -5.90 -15.42 -23.43
C LEU A 182 -6.55 -16.09 -24.65
N GLY A 183 -5.93 -15.96 -25.83
CA GLY A 183 -6.46 -16.52 -27.07
C GLY A 183 -7.80 -15.90 -27.47
N SER A 184 -8.64 -16.68 -28.15
CA SER A 184 -9.97 -16.27 -28.62
C SER A 184 -11.10 -17.19 -28.15
N SER A 185 -10.79 -18.21 -27.34
CA SER A 185 -11.79 -19.11 -26.76
C SER A 185 -12.24 -18.61 -25.39
N ALA A 186 -13.39 -19.08 -24.92
CA ALA A 186 -13.92 -18.74 -23.60
C ALA A 186 -13.20 -19.44 -22.42
N ALA A 187 -12.05 -20.09 -22.67
CA ALA A 187 -11.41 -20.96 -21.68
C ALA A 187 -10.89 -20.19 -20.47
N PHE A 188 -10.34 -18.98 -20.69
CA PHE A 188 -9.83 -18.14 -19.61
C PHE A 188 -10.97 -17.57 -18.76
N GLU A 189 -12.03 -17.07 -19.39
CA GLU A 189 -13.21 -16.53 -18.71
C GLU A 189 -13.86 -17.61 -17.84
N ASN A 190 -14.08 -18.81 -18.39
CA ASN A 190 -14.64 -19.93 -17.63
C ASN A 190 -13.76 -20.31 -16.44
N ALA A 191 -12.44 -20.42 -16.63
CA ALA A 191 -11.51 -20.74 -15.55
C ALA A 191 -11.50 -19.66 -14.45
N LEU A 192 -11.62 -18.39 -14.81
CA LEU A 192 -11.71 -17.29 -13.85
C LEU A 192 -13.04 -17.31 -13.09
N THR A 193 -14.15 -17.62 -13.76
CA THR A 193 -15.47 -17.79 -13.15
C THR A 193 -15.47 -18.95 -12.16
N ASP A 194 -14.94 -20.11 -12.55
CA ASP A 194 -14.84 -21.29 -11.69
C ASP A 194 -13.96 -21.00 -10.46
N PHE A 195 -12.82 -20.32 -10.67
CA PHE A 195 -11.94 -19.90 -9.57
C PHE A 195 -12.64 -18.93 -8.61
N ALA A 196 -13.38 -17.95 -9.14
CA ALA A 196 -14.10 -16.98 -8.31
C ALA A 196 -15.20 -17.67 -7.47
N ALA A 197 -15.95 -18.60 -8.05
CA ALA A 197 -16.94 -19.40 -7.33
C ALA A 197 -16.30 -20.24 -6.22
N ALA A 198 -15.22 -20.95 -6.52
CA ALA A 198 -14.50 -21.74 -5.51
C ALA A 198 -13.93 -20.87 -4.38
N CYS A 199 -13.42 -19.67 -4.68
CA CYS A 199 -13.00 -18.72 -3.66
C CYS A 199 -14.17 -18.22 -2.79
N ALA A 200 -15.36 -18.02 -3.38
CA ALA A 200 -16.55 -17.65 -2.63
C ALA A 200 -16.94 -18.75 -1.63
N ASP A 201 -16.96 -20.01 -2.06
CA ASP A 201 -17.27 -21.16 -1.19
C ASP A 201 -16.30 -21.26 0.00
N VAL A 202 -15.00 -21.02 -0.23
CA VAL A 202 -13.99 -20.99 0.84
C VAL A 202 -14.27 -19.84 1.82
N ASN A 203 -14.51 -18.63 1.31
CA ASN A 203 -14.78 -17.47 2.15
C ASN A 203 -16.05 -17.67 3.01
N GLU A 204 -17.10 -18.25 2.46
CA GLU A 204 -18.33 -18.59 3.19
C GLU A 204 -18.09 -19.65 4.29
N GLY A 205 -17.27 -20.66 3.98
CA GLY A 205 -16.83 -21.67 4.94
C GLY A 205 -16.03 -21.07 6.10
N ASP A 206 -15.05 -20.22 5.79
CA ASP A 206 -14.20 -19.56 6.78
C ASP A 206 -14.99 -18.58 7.64
N HIS A 207 -15.92 -17.83 7.04
CA HIS A 207 -16.80 -16.94 7.79
C HIS A 207 -17.68 -17.69 8.79
N ARG A 208 -18.24 -18.85 8.39
CA ARG A 208 -19.03 -19.70 9.31
C ARG A 208 -18.18 -20.20 10.48
N GLN A 209 -16.99 -20.73 10.20
CA GLN A 209 -16.06 -21.19 11.24
C GLN A 209 -15.68 -20.06 12.21
N LEU A 210 -15.42 -18.86 11.67
CA LEU A 210 -15.11 -17.69 12.49
C LEU A 210 -16.30 -17.30 13.38
N ALA A 211 -17.51 -17.28 12.83
CA ALA A 211 -18.72 -16.95 13.59
C ALA A 211 -18.99 -17.96 14.71
N GLU A 212 -18.81 -19.26 14.45
CA GLU A 212 -18.92 -20.32 15.45
C GLU A 212 -17.86 -20.18 16.55
N ALA A 213 -16.61 -19.93 16.19
CA ALA A 213 -15.53 -19.72 17.15
C ALA A 213 -15.77 -18.46 18.02
N ALA A 214 -16.25 -17.37 17.41
CA ALA A 214 -16.57 -16.12 18.10
C ALA A 214 -17.78 -16.24 19.05
N ALA A 215 -18.70 -17.17 18.81
CA ALA A 215 -19.79 -17.48 19.73
C ALA A 215 -19.31 -18.25 21.00
N GLY A 216 -18.11 -18.82 20.95
CA GLY A 216 -17.43 -19.46 22.08
C GLY A 216 -16.46 -18.53 22.83
N ARG A 217 -15.60 -19.12 23.67
CA ARG A 217 -14.42 -18.42 24.22
C ARG A 217 -13.18 -18.92 23.50
N VAL A 218 -12.45 -18.01 22.85
CA VAL A 218 -11.15 -18.32 22.25
C VAL A 218 -10.05 -17.94 23.25
N LEU A 219 -9.21 -18.90 23.63
CA LEU A 219 -8.02 -18.63 24.44
C LEU A 219 -6.99 -17.89 23.57
N ALA A 220 -6.69 -16.64 23.92
CA ALA A 220 -5.57 -15.94 23.32
C ALA A 220 -4.27 -16.68 23.66
N ARG A 221 -3.56 -17.16 22.64
CA ARG A 221 -2.20 -17.68 22.79
C ARG A 221 -1.24 -16.67 22.18
N THR A 222 -0.19 -16.36 22.91
CA THR A 222 1.00 -15.69 22.36
C THR A 222 1.82 -16.75 21.63
N ASP A 223 2.11 -16.50 20.35
CA ASP A 223 3.12 -17.28 19.62
C ASP A 223 4.46 -17.11 20.32
N THR A 224 4.97 -18.19 20.90
CA THR A 224 6.35 -18.32 21.44
C THR A 224 7.34 -18.60 20.34
#